data_AF-A0A355TAP4-F1
#
_entry.id   AF-A0A355TAP4-F1
#
_cell.length_a   1.000
_cell.length_b   1.000
_cell.length_c   1.000
_cell.angle_alpha   90.00
_cell.angle_beta   90.00
_cell.angle_gamma   90.00
#
_symmetry.space_group_name_H-M   'P 1'
#
loop_
_entity.id
_entity.type
_entity.pdbx_description
1 polymer ?
#
loop_
_entity_poly.entity_id
_entity_poly.type
_entity_poly.pdbx_seq_one_letter_code
_entity_poly.pdbx_strand_id
1 'polypeptide(L)' 'LGPKGTVLVNGHAVIDPSGKKYTVIPKREGMINLYAGTLPKNTYLVLGNAGTIDSSRFGLISCEEIIGIVKR' A
#
# COMPACT_ATOMS: atom_id res chain seq x y z
N LEU A 1 -2.78 4.72 9.15
CA LEU A 1 -1.90 5.73 8.51
C LEU A 1 -1.24 6.60 9.59
N GLY A 2 -0.07 7.16 9.30
CA GLY A 2 0.60 8.14 10.15
C GLY A 2 0.28 9.60 9.76
N PRO A 3 1.02 10.58 10.30
CA PRO A 3 0.83 11.99 9.99
C PRO A 3 0.85 12.26 8.47
N LYS A 4 -0.07 13.12 8.00
CA LYS A 4 -0.19 13.54 6.59
C LYS A 4 -0.37 12.37 5.61
N GLY A 5 -1.10 11.32 6.00
CA GLY A 5 -1.39 10.17 5.12
C GLY A 5 -0.18 9.25 4.87
N THR A 6 0.87 9.34 5.69
CA THR A 6 2.04 8.47 5.56
C THR A 6 1.66 7.01 5.80
N VAL A 7 2.08 6.10 4.92
CA VAL A 7 1.85 4.67 5.10
C VAL A 7 2.81 4.12 6.14
N LEU A 8 2.27 3.44 7.15
CA LEU A 8 3.02 2.75 8.20
C LEU A 8 2.75 1.25 8.11
N VAL A 9 3.81 0.45 8.07
CA VAL A 9 3.74 -1.02 8.15
C VAL A 9 4.45 -1.44 9.43
N ASN A 10 3.73 -2.10 10.34
CA ASN A 10 4.23 -2.50 11.66
C ASN A 10 4.89 -1.33 12.43
N GLY A 11 4.31 -0.13 12.31
CA GLY A 11 4.82 1.09 12.97
C GLY A 11 5.94 1.82 12.21
N HIS A 12 6.48 1.25 11.13
CA HIS A 12 7.57 1.84 10.35
C HIS A 12 7.05 2.53 9.09
N ALA A 13 7.58 3.72 8.79
CA ALA A 13 7.24 4.43 7.56
C ALA A 13 7.76 3.68 6.33
N VAL A 14 6.87 3.45 5.36
CA VAL A 14 7.25 2.86 4.07
C VAL A 14 7.99 3.90 3.24
N ILE A 15 9.14 3.50 2.70
CA ILE A 15 9.96 4.31 1.81
C ILE A 15 9.79 3.80 0.39
N ASP A 16 9.50 4.70 -0.54
CA ASP A 16 9.39 4.39 -1.96
C ASP A 16 10.78 4.20 -2.60
N PRO A 17 10.86 3.67 -3.85
CA PRO A 17 12.14 3.51 -4.54
C PRO A 17 12.90 4.82 -4.83
N SER A 18 12.28 5.99 -4.64
CA SER A 18 12.93 7.31 -4.75
C SER A 18 13.51 7.82 -3.43
N GLY A 19 13.38 7.06 -2.34
CA GLY A 19 13.85 7.42 -1.01
C GLY A 19 12.88 8.32 -0.23
N LYS A 20 11.64 8.51 -0.70
CA LYS A 20 10.64 9.35 -0.05
C LYS A 20 9.67 8.49 0.76
N LYS A 21 9.11 9.08 1.83
CA LYS A 21 8.00 8.44 2.56
C LYS A 21 6.80 8.30 1.63
N TYR A 22 6.25 7.10 1.56
CA TYR A 22 5.05 6.86 0.80
C TYR A 22 3.85 7.53 1.48
N THR A 23 3.18 8.43 0.77
CA THR A 23 1.99 9.15 1.26
C THR A 23 0.78 8.86 0.38
N VAL A 24 -0.36 8.61 1.03
CA VAL A 24 -1.63 8.43 0.35
C VAL A 24 -2.34 9.78 0.30
N ILE A 25 -2.92 10.14 -0.84
CA ILE A 25 -3.73 11.35 -0.94
C ILE A 25 -5.05 11.17 -0.17
N PRO A 26 -5.62 12.23 0.45
CA PRO A 26 -6.79 12.10 1.33
C PRO A 26 -7.96 11.30 0.73
N LYS A 27 -8.23 11.51 -0.56
CA LYS A 27 -9.33 10.84 -1.28
C LYS A 27 -9.17 9.32 -1.42
N ARG A 28 -7.97 8.78 -1.19
CA ARG A 28 -7.63 7.36 -1.29
C ARG A 28 -7.37 6.70 0.08
N GLU A 29 -7.39 7.47 1.16
CA GLU A 29 -7.12 6.95 2.51
C GLU A 29 -8.20 5.98 2.99
N GLY A 30 -9.46 6.19 2.59
CA GLY A 30 -10.59 5.35 3.02
C GLY A 30 -10.37 3.86 2.78
N MET A 31 -9.90 3.50 1.57
CA MET A 31 -9.64 2.09 1.22
C MET A 31 -8.49 1.52 2.05
N ILE A 32 -7.42 2.27 2.23
CA ILE A 32 -6.26 1.83 3.03
C ILE A 32 -6.63 1.66 4.50
N ASN A 33 -7.50 2.52 5.03
CA ASN A 33 -7.95 2.46 6.41
C ASN A 33 -8.82 1.24 6.73
N LEU A 34 -9.46 0.60 5.74
CA LEU A 34 -10.15 -0.69 5.94
C LEU A 34 -9.18 -1.79 6.38
N TYR A 35 -7.89 -1.62 6.08
CA TYR A 35 -6.83 -2.56 6.39
C TYR A 35 -5.90 -2.04 7.49
N ALA A 36 -6.35 -1.04 8.26
CA ALA A 36 -5.65 -0.61 9.46
C ALA A 36 -5.69 -1.74 10.50
N GLY A 37 -4.56 -2.43 10.66
CA GLY A 37 -4.44 -3.60 11.53
C GLY A 37 -3.61 -4.70 10.86
N THR A 38 -4.14 -5.92 10.90
CA THR A 38 -3.50 -7.09 10.27
C THR A 38 -4.17 -7.38 8.93
N LEU A 39 -3.37 -7.50 7.86
CA LEU A 39 -3.89 -7.97 6.58
C LEU A 39 -4.37 -9.43 6.69
N PRO A 40 -5.46 -9.81 6.00
CA PRO A 40 -5.85 -11.21 5.87
C PRO A 40 -4.70 -12.08 5.34
N LYS A 41 -4.67 -13.36 5.73
CA LYS A 41 -3.69 -14.32 5.23
C LYS A 41 -3.71 -14.38 3.70
N ASN A 42 -2.54 -14.57 3.10
CA ASN A 42 -2.34 -14.73 1.65
C ASN A 42 -2.84 -13.54 0.81
N THR A 43 -2.91 -12.35 1.39
CA THR A 43 -3.26 -11.13 0.67
C THR A 43 -2.16 -10.09 0.75
N TYR A 44 -2.12 -9.22 -0.25
CA TYR A 44 -1.12 -8.19 -0.41
C TYR A 44 -1.78 -6.83 -0.64
N LEU A 45 -1.21 -5.81 0.01
CA LEU A 45 -1.46 -4.41 -0.30
C LEU A 45 -0.40 -3.96 -1.31
N VAL A 46 -0.80 -3.72 -2.56
CA VAL A 46 0.09 -3.26 -3.62
C VAL A 46 -0.02 -1.74 -3.75
N LEU A 47 1.10 -1.05 -3.63
CA LEU A 47 1.18 0.41 -3.68
C LEU A 47 2.04 0.83 -4.88
N GLY A 48 1.46 1.64 -5.78
CA GLY A 48 2.16 2.14 -6.95
C GLY A 48 2.59 3.60 -6.77
N ASN A 49 3.38 4.14 -7.70
CA ASN A 49 3.79 5.54 -7.65
C ASN A 49 2.62 6.50 -7.92
N ALA A 50 2.84 7.80 -7.72
CA ALA A 50 1.83 8.82 -8.00
C ALA A 50 1.25 8.67 -9.43
N GLY A 51 -0.08 8.69 -9.54
CA GLY A 51 -0.80 8.56 -10.80
C GLY A 51 -1.19 7.13 -11.18
N THR A 52 -0.71 6.09 -10.50
CA THR A 52 -1.10 4.71 -10.79
C THR A 52 -2.43 4.32 -10.13
N ILE A 53 -3.00 3.23 -10.65
CA ILE A 53 -4.07 2.47 -10.01
C ILE A 53 -3.40 1.38 -9.17
N ASP A 54 -3.77 1.29 -7.90
CA ASP A 54 -3.18 0.38 -6.91
C ASP A 54 -4.21 0.01 -5.83
N SER A 55 -3.80 -0.67 -4.76
CA SER A 55 -4.69 -1.13 -3.70
C SER A 55 -5.43 -0.02 -2.97
N SER A 56 -4.98 1.24 -3.08
CA SER A 56 -5.73 2.38 -2.56
C SER A 56 -7.03 2.66 -3.35
N ARG A 57 -7.23 2.01 -4.50
CA ARG A 57 -8.46 2.07 -5.31
C ARG A 57 -9.21 0.74 -5.40
N PHE A 58 -8.51 -0.39 -5.56
CA PHE A 58 -9.14 -1.70 -5.76
C PHE A 58 -9.08 -2.64 -4.55
N GLY A 59 -8.39 -2.27 -3.46
CA GLY A 59 -8.26 -3.12 -2.27
C GLY A 59 -7.11 -4.12 -2.36
N LEU A 60 -7.21 -5.21 -1.60
CA LEU A 60 -6.15 -6.24 -1.51
C LEU A 60 -6.15 -7.18 -2.71
N ILE A 61 -4.98 -7.75 -2.99
CA ILE A 61 -4.78 -8.77 -4.02
C ILE A 61 -4.43 -10.10 -3.36
N SER A 62 -4.97 -11.22 -3.83
CA SER A 62 -4.59 -12.56 -3.42
C SER A 62 -3.18 -12.91 -3.92
N CYS A 63 -2.43 -13.72 -3.15
CA CYS A 63 -1.16 -14.29 -3.59
C CYS A 63 -1.26 -15.02 -4.94
N GLU A 64 -2.41 -15.66 -5.20
CA GLU A 64 -2.68 -16.43 -6.42
C GLU A 64 -2.76 -15.55 -7.68
N GLU A 65 -3.05 -14.26 -7.52
CA GLU A 65 -3.12 -13.29 -8.62
C GLU A 65 -1.72 -12.71 -8.95
N ILE A 66 -0.70 -12.99 -8.13
CA ILE A 66 0.67 -12.50 -8.33
C ILE A 66 1.48 -13.55 -9.10
N ILE A 67 1.74 -13.29 -10.37
CA ILE A 67 2.47 -14.22 -11.26
C ILE A 67 4.00 -14.20 -11.08
N GLY A 68 4.55 -13.23 -10.33
CA GLY A 68 5.99 -13.15 -10.09
C GLY A 68 6.45 -11.85 -9.46
N ILE A 69 7.75 -11.79 -9.17
CA ILE A 69 8.44 -10.63 -8.59
C ILE A 69 9.43 -10.10 -9.63
N VAL A 70 9.30 -8.82 -9.99
CA VAL A 70 10.27 -8.14 -10.85
C VAL A 70 11.55 -7.91 -10.06
N LYS A 71 12.68 -8.42 -10.57
CA LYS A 71 14.01 -8.16 -10.02
C LYS A 71 14.68 -7.02 -10.79
N ARG A 72 15.29 -6.09 -10.07
CA ARG A 72 16.21 -5.07 -10.62
C ARG A 72 17.64 -5.59 -10.59
#